data_AF-A0A2R6AL47-F1
#
_entry.id   AF-A0A2R6AL47-F1
#
_cell.length_a   1.000
_cell.length_b   1.000
_cell.length_c   1.000
_cell.angle_alpha   90.00
_cell.angle_beta   90.00
_cell.angle_gamma   90.00
#
_symmetry.space_group_name_H-M   'P 1'
#
loop_
_entity.id
_entity.type
_entity.pdbx_description
1 polymer ?
#
loop_
_entity_poly.entity_id
_entity_poly.type
_entity_poly.pdbx_seq_one_letter_code
_entity_poly.pdbx_strand_id
1 'polypeptide(L)'
;MDIFSLGDIVEAAVHELLESGISDKLQVQKAVFLFLWLYAKKKGFDFQQIISMMGYEPYKMGPFSEQVDEIYEQVSAAVKYGKFNFNIQRKDKQILDEVKEVVAKLSPTELAFYIYFNPYIPKNIRKYFVSKSILLESFLKSAERYVQAIEKKGLIDSSQKEVILNEVKEARKTG
;
A
#
# COMPACT_ATOMS: atom_id res chain seq x y z
N MET A 1 -17.53 21.20 -5.33
CA MET A 1 -16.63 20.04 -5.46
C MET A 1 -17.38 18.89 -4.87
N ASP A 2 -17.79 17.92 -5.69
CA ASP A 2 -18.46 16.72 -5.20
C ASP A 2 -17.50 16.00 -4.25
N ILE A 3 -17.84 16.06 -2.96
CA ILE A 3 -17.14 15.32 -1.91
C ILE A 3 -17.60 13.89 -2.08
N PHE A 4 -16.94 13.13 -2.96
CA PHE A 4 -16.88 11.69 -2.72
C PHE A 4 -16.29 11.55 -1.32
N SER A 5 -17.00 10.85 -0.45
CA SER A 5 -16.44 10.53 0.85
C SER A 5 -15.20 9.66 0.63
N LEU A 6 -14.20 9.79 1.50
CA LEU A 6 -13.03 8.92 1.47
C LEU A 6 -13.43 7.43 1.46
N GLY A 7 -14.57 7.09 2.09
CA GLY A 7 -15.19 5.77 2.05
C GLY A 7 -15.56 5.33 0.64
N ASP A 8 -16.25 6.17 -0.15
CA ASP A 8 -16.61 5.85 -1.54
C ASP A 8 -15.38 5.54 -2.41
N ILE A 9 -14.29 6.27 -2.17
CA ILE A 9 -13.01 6.08 -2.87
C ILE A 9 -12.37 4.74 -2.49
N VAL A 10 -12.43 4.37 -1.21
CA VAL A 10 -11.92 3.08 -0.71
C VAL A 10 -12.75 1.92 -1.23
N GLU A 11 -14.08 1.99 -1.12
CA GLU A 11 -15.01 0.97 -1.63
C GLU A 11 -14.80 0.72 -3.12
N ALA A 12 -14.73 1.79 -3.92
CA ALA A 12 -14.51 1.66 -5.34
C ALA A 12 -13.14 1.06 -5.67
N ALA A 13 -12.08 1.44 -4.93
CA ALA A 13 -10.75 0.87 -5.11
C ALA A 13 -10.74 -0.63 -4.77
N VAL A 14 -11.35 -1.02 -3.65
CA VAL A 14 -11.49 -2.43 -3.25
C VAL A 14 -12.25 -3.22 -4.32
N HIS A 15 -13.36 -2.70 -4.82
CA HIS A 15 -14.14 -3.33 -5.88
C HIS A 15 -13.29 -3.60 -7.13
N GLU A 16 -12.65 -2.57 -7.67
CA GLU A 16 -11.81 -2.67 -8.87
C GLU A 16 -10.58 -3.58 -8.67
N LEU A 17 -10.07 -3.71 -7.44
CA LEU A 17 -8.98 -4.65 -7.11
C LEU A 17 -9.48 -6.10 -7.12
N LEU A 18 -10.64 -6.35 -6.50
CA LEU A 18 -11.26 -7.68 -6.45
C LEU A 18 -11.64 -8.18 -7.86
N GLU A 19 -12.26 -7.33 -8.68
CA GLU A 19 -12.59 -7.68 -10.07
C GLU A 19 -11.34 -7.94 -10.92
N SER A 20 -10.23 -7.27 -10.61
CA SER A 20 -8.95 -7.51 -11.29
C SER A 20 -8.20 -8.76 -10.81
N GLY A 21 -8.75 -9.51 -9.85
CA GLY A 21 -8.19 -10.77 -9.36
C GLY A 21 -7.27 -10.63 -8.14
N ILE A 22 -7.12 -9.44 -7.56
CA ILE A 22 -6.44 -9.26 -6.27
C ILE A 22 -7.47 -9.54 -5.16
N SER A 23 -7.58 -10.81 -4.77
CA SER A 23 -8.52 -11.26 -3.73
C SER A 23 -7.86 -11.56 -2.38
N ASP A 24 -6.53 -11.45 -2.27
CA ASP A 24 -5.86 -11.57 -0.98
C ASP A 24 -6.08 -10.28 -0.17
N LYS A 25 -6.75 -10.39 0.97
CA LYS A 25 -7.10 -9.27 1.85
C LYS A 25 -5.89 -8.38 2.16
N LEU A 26 -4.74 -8.98 2.48
CA LEU A 26 -3.52 -8.22 2.77
C LEU A 26 -3.00 -7.47 1.54
N GLN A 27 -3.07 -8.06 0.35
CA GLN A 27 -2.73 -7.36 -0.90
C GLN A 27 -3.70 -6.22 -1.22
N VAL A 28 -5.01 -6.40 -1.00
CA VAL A 28 -6.01 -5.34 -1.18
C VAL A 28 -5.72 -4.16 -0.25
N GLN A 29 -5.47 -4.41 1.04
CA GLN A 29 -5.10 -3.36 2.00
C GLN A 29 -3.88 -2.56 1.54
N LYS A 30 -2.84 -3.23 1.05
CA LYS A 30 -1.62 -2.58 0.54
C LYS A 30 -1.90 -1.74 -0.71
N ALA A 31 -2.70 -2.27 -1.63
CA ALA A 31 -3.07 -1.57 -2.85
C ALA A 31 -3.91 -0.32 -2.53
N VAL A 32 -4.96 -0.44 -1.71
CA VAL A 32 -5.77 0.71 -1.26
C VAL A 32 -4.91 1.77 -0.60
N PHE A 33 -4.00 1.37 0.29
CA PHE A 33 -3.07 2.30 0.93
C PHE A 33 -2.19 3.06 -0.07
N LEU A 34 -1.52 2.34 -0.99
CA LEU A 34 -0.68 2.96 -2.02
C LEU A 34 -1.49 3.89 -2.94
N PHE A 35 -2.71 3.46 -3.29
CA PHE A 35 -3.63 4.24 -4.10
C PHE A 35 -4.02 5.54 -3.39
N LEU A 36 -4.45 5.48 -2.13
CA LEU A 36 -4.78 6.67 -1.35
C LEU A 36 -3.58 7.60 -1.16
N TRP A 37 -2.37 7.06 -1.01
CA TRP A 37 -1.15 7.86 -0.94
C TRP A 37 -0.87 8.61 -2.24
N LEU A 38 -0.86 7.92 -3.38
CA LEU A 38 -0.64 8.53 -4.69
C LEU A 38 -1.76 9.51 -5.05
N TYR A 39 -3.00 9.15 -4.74
CA TYR A 39 -4.16 10.00 -4.90
C TYR A 39 -4.00 11.28 -4.09
N ALA A 40 -3.65 11.19 -2.81
CA ALA A 40 -3.40 12.35 -1.95
C ALA A 40 -2.28 13.24 -2.52
N LYS A 41 -1.16 12.64 -2.94
CA LYS A 41 -0.06 13.36 -3.57
C LYS A 41 -0.49 14.11 -4.84
N LYS A 42 -1.27 13.47 -5.71
CA LYS A 42 -1.72 14.04 -6.99
C LYS A 42 -2.78 15.12 -6.81
N LYS A 43 -3.60 15.04 -5.76
CA LYS A 43 -4.65 16.04 -5.45
C LYS A 43 -4.22 17.11 -4.46
N GLY A 44 -3.02 17.00 -3.87
CA GLY A 44 -2.54 17.92 -2.84
C GLY A 44 -3.23 17.75 -1.49
N PHE A 45 -3.79 16.56 -1.20
CA PHE A 45 -4.39 16.27 0.10
C PHE A 45 -3.34 15.88 1.13
N ASP A 46 -3.62 16.22 2.39
CA ASP A 46 -2.82 15.76 3.51
C ASP A 46 -3.11 14.27 3.77
N PHE A 47 -2.15 13.43 3.39
CA PHE A 47 -2.24 12.00 3.60
C PHE A 47 -2.31 11.61 5.10
N GLN A 48 -1.78 12.45 6.01
CA GLN A 48 -1.95 12.22 7.44
C GLN A 48 -3.37 12.50 7.92
N GLN A 49 -4.03 13.52 7.37
CA GLN A 49 -5.45 13.74 7.62
C GLN A 49 -6.26 12.55 7.12
N ILE A 50 -6.00 12.09 5.90
CA ILE A 50 -6.61 10.88 5.32
C ILE A 50 -6.42 9.68 6.26
N ILE A 51 -5.19 9.39 6.67
CA ILE A 51 -4.90 8.30 7.62
C ILE A 51 -5.61 8.49 8.97
N SER A 52 -5.62 9.71 9.52
CA SER A 52 -6.22 10.00 10.82
C SER A 52 -7.74 9.87 10.79
N MET A 53 -8.38 10.29 9.69
CA MET A 53 -9.81 10.11 9.46
C MET A 53 -10.20 8.63 9.38
N MET A 54 -9.27 7.77 8.97
CA MET A 54 -9.48 6.31 8.93
C MET A 54 -8.93 5.56 10.15
N GLY A 55 -8.30 6.26 11.11
CA GLY A 55 -7.75 5.65 12.32
C GLY A 55 -6.72 4.54 12.10
N TYR A 56 -5.63 4.74 11.34
CA TYR A 56 -4.75 3.61 10.97
C TYR A 56 -3.70 3.13 11.98
N GLU A 57 -3.69 1.80 12.23
CA GLU A 57 -2.55 1.05 12.77
C GLU A 57 -2.36 -0.31 12.01
N PRO A 58 -1.46 -0.40 11.02
CA PRO A 58 -1.36 -1.58 10.12
C PRO A 58 -0.72 -2.88 10.66
N TYR A 59 -0.19 -2.89 11.89
CA TYR A 59 0.53 -4.06 12.44
C TYR A 59 -0.07 -4.60 13.73
N LYS A 60 -1.20 -4.03 14.14
CA LYS A 60 -2.15 -4.66 15.05
C LYS A 60 -3.45 -4.80 14.26
N MET A 61 -4.38 -5.62 14.71
CA MET A 61 -5.78 -5.28 14.48
C MET A 61 -5.93 -3.81 14.90
N GLY A 62 -6.09 -2.94 13.92
CA GLY A 62 -5.93 -1.51 14.12
C GLY A 62 -6.76 -0.76 13.10
N PRO A 63 -7.27 0.43 13.41
CA PRO A 63 -8.61 0.81 12.94
C PRO A 63 -8.77 1.03 11.41
N PHE A 64 -7.72 1.29 10.62
CA PHE A 64 -7.81 1.26 9.14
C PHE A 64 -7.67 -0.13 8.53
N SER A 65 -7.02 -1.10 9.21
CA SER A 65 -7.21 -2.50 8.83
C SER A 65 -8.68 -2.85 9.00
N GLU A 66 -9.30 -2.49 10.12
CA GLU A 66 -10.70 -2.80 10.40
C GLU A 66 -11.65 -2.18 9.38
N GLN A 67 -11.49 -0.90 9.03
CA GLN A 67 -12.35 -0.27 8.02
C GLN A 67 -12.16 -0.84 6.61
N VAL A 68 -10.91 -1.06 6.17
CA VAL A 68 -10.65 -1.71 4.88
C VAL A 68 -11.08 -3.17 4.91
N ASP A 69 -11.01 -3.84 6.07
CA ASP A 69 -11.46 -5.22 6.27
C ASP A 69 -12.98 -5.32 6.18
N GLU A 70 -13.71 -4.43 6.84
CA GLU A 70 -15.17 -4.33 6.74
C GLU A 70 -15.60 -4.07 5.31
N ILE A 71 -14.99 -3.07 4.65
CA ILE A 71 -15.26 -2.76 3.24
C ILE A 71 -14.90 -3.95 2.35
N TYR A 72 -13.75 -4.59 2.59
CA TYR A 72 -13.34 -5.79 1.85
C TYR A 72 -14.38 -6.91 1.97
N GLU A 73 -14.85 -7.22 3.19
CA GLU A 73 -15.85 -8.28 3.39
C GLU A 73 -17.18 -7.93 2.72
N GLN A 74 -17.64 -6.67 2.86
CA GLN A 74 -18.87 -6.20 2.26
C GLN A 74 -18.82 -6.23 0.73
N VAL A 75 -17.77 -5.67 0.13
CA VAL A 75 -17.61 -5.60 -1.32
C VAL A 75 -17.30 -6.98 -1.90
N SER A 76 -16.48 -7.81 -1.25
CA SER A 76 -16.19 -9.18 -1.69
C SER A 76 -17.45 -10.04 -1.74
N ALA A 77 -18.29 -9.96 -0.70
CA ALA A 77 -19.59 -10.61 -0.71
C ALA A 77 -20.44 -10.12 -1.89
N ALA A 78 -20.50 -8.81 -2.12
CA ALA A 78 -21.36 -8.26 -3.16
C ALA A 78 -20.88 -8.50 -4.60
N VAL A 79 -19.57 -8.47 -4.84
CA VAL A 79 -18.96 -8.90 -6.11
C VAL A 79 -19.32 -10.35 -6.41
N LYS A 80 -19.22 -11.23 -5.40
CA LYS A 80 -19.62 -12.64 -5.52
C LYS A 80 -21.10 -12.81 -5.87
N TYR A 81 -21.97 -11.91 -5.41
CA TYR A 81 -23.41 -11.94 -5.65
C TYR A 81 -23.89 -11.01 -6.78
N GLY A 82 -22.98 -10.39 -7.54
CA GLY A 82 -23.30 -9.57 -8.72
C GLY A 82 -24.08 -8.29 -8.42
N LYS A 83 -23.91 -7.71 -7.23
CA LYS A 83 -24.55 -6.45 -6.85
C LYS A 83 -23.48 -5.38 -6.73
N PHE A 84 -23.60 -4.32 -7.52
CA PHE A 84 -23.05 -2.96 -7.36
C PHE A 84 -22.59 -2.37 -8.70
N ASN A 85 -22.53 -1.04 -8.75
CA ASN A 85 -22.04 -0.27 -9.88
C ASN A 85 -21.21 0.89 -9.35
N PHE A 86 -19.95 0.63 -9.04
CA PHE A 86 -19.00 1.65 -8.61
C PHE A 86 -18.33 2.25 -9.84
N ASN A 87 -18.22 3.57 -9.90
CA ASN A 87 -17.60 4.25 -11.03
C ASN A 87 -16.41 5.10 -10.54
N ILE A 88 -15.20 4.52 -10.61
CA ILE A 88 -13.97 5.29 -10.44
C ILE A 88 -13.79 6.18 -11.68
N GLN A 89 -13.59 7.48 -11.46
CA GLN A 89 -13.29 8.39 -12.56
C GLN A 89 -12.02 7.96 -13.30
N ARG A 90 -12.01 8.07 -14.64
CA ARG A 90 -10.91 7.62 -15.52
C ARG A 90 -9.50 8.04 -15.07
N LYS A 91 -9.36 9.24 -14.50
CA LYS A 91 -8.08 9.80 -14.03
C LYS A 91 -7.55 9.15 -12.74
N ASP A 92 -8.45 8.60 -11.92
CA ASP A 92 -8.12 7.92 -10.68
C ASP A 92 -7.89 6.43 -10.95
N LYS A 93 -8.53 5.89 -12.00
CA LYS A 93 -8.23 4.54 -12.53
C LYS A 93 -6.77 4.37 -12.94
N GLN A 94 -6.15 5.39 -13.55
CA GLN A 94 -4.72 5.36 -13.88
C GLN A 94 -3.82 5.16 -12.65
N ILE A 95 -4.12 5.84 -11.54
CA ILE A 95 -3.36 5.68 -10.30
C ILE A 95 -3.54 4.26 -9.76
N LEU A 96 -4.77 3.74 -9.82
CA LEU A 96 -5.08 2.39 -9.37
C LEU A 96 -4.37 1.33 -10.24
N ASP A 97 -4.28 1.55 -11.55
CA ASP A 97 -3.58 0.66 -12.47
C ASP A 97 -2.06 0.64 -12.19
N GLU A 98 -1.44 1.79 -11.92
CA GLU A 98 -0.04 1.89 -11.47
C GLU A 98 0.19 1.09 -10.18
N VAL A 99 -0.73 1.20 -9.22
CA VAL A 99 -0.66 0.44 -7.96
C VAL A 99 -0.83 -1.06 -8.20
N LYS A 100 -1.79 -1.46 -9.04
CA LYS A 100 -2.02 -2.85 -9.43
C LYS A 100 -0.75 -3.47 -10.02
N GLU A 101 -0.06 -2.74 -10.89
CA GLU A 101 1.21 -3.21 -11.46
C GLU A 101 2.27 -3.47 -10.39
N VAL A 102 2.42 -2.57 -9.42
CA VAL A 102 3.39 -2.73 -8.32
C VAL A 102 3.04 -3.95 -7.46
N VAL A 103 1.77 -4.10 -7.09
CA VAL A 103 1.28 -5.19 -6.23
C VAL A 103 1.35 -6.54 -6.94
N ALA A 104 1.06 -6.60 -8.24
CA ALA A 104 1.13 -7.84 -9.02
C ALA A 104 2.58 -8.34 -9.23
N LYS A 105 3.55 -7.43 -9.31
CA LYS A 105 4.98 -7.79 -9.51
C LYS A 105 5.65 -8.28 -8.21
N LEU A 106 5.16 -7.86 -7.04
CA LEU A 106 5.81 -8.11 -5.76
C LEU A 106 5.08 -9.12 -4.89
N SER A 107 5.83 -10.02 -4.27
CA SER A 107 5.30 -10.80 -3.16
C SER A 107 4.91 -9.88 -2.00
N PRO A 108 4.01 -10.31 -1.10
CA PRO A 108 3.62 -9.54 0.08
C PRO A 108 4.81 -9.01 0.90
N THR A 109 5.89 -9.79 0.97
CA THR A 109 7.10 -9.48 1.74
C THR A 109 8.03 -8.52 1.01
N GLU A 110 8.20 -8.67 -0.30
CA GLU A 110 8.99 -7.71 -1.09
C GLU A 110 8.31 -6.35 -1.17
N LEU A 111 6.98 -6.32 -1.30
CA LEU A 111 6.21 -5.07 -1.26
C LEU A 111 6.37 -4.38 0.09
N ALA A 112 6.35 -5.17 1.16
CA ALA A 112 6.58 -4.66 2.50
C ALA A 112 7.97 -4.07 2.70
N PHE A 113 8.98 -4.77 2.19
CA PHE A 113 10.35 -4.28 2.18
C PHE A 113 10.48 -2.99 1.37
N TYR A 114 9.92 -2.97 0.14
CA TYR A 114 9.93 -1.81 -0.74
C TYR A 114 9.30 -0.60 -0.07
N ILE A 115 8.12 -0.73 0.53
CA ILE A 115 7.45 0.41 1.16
C ILE A 115 8.27 0.95 2.34
N TYR A 116 8.88 0.07 3.14
CA TYR A 116 9.58 0.47 4.36
C TYR A 116 10.94 1.15 4.10
N PHE A 117 11.76 0.59 3.20
CA PHE A 117 13.12 1.11 2.97
C PHE A 117 13.21 2.08 1.81
N ASN A 118 12.13 2.33 1.07
CA ASN A 118 12.16 3.32 0.00
C ASN A 118 12.14 4.75 0.59
N PRO A 119 13.22 5.52 0.43
CA PRO A 119 13.38 6.85 1.05
C PRO A 119 12.40 7.89 0.47
N TYR A 120 11.92 7.68 -0.76
CA TYR A 120 10.94 8.55 -1.43
C TYR A 120 9.54 8.41 -0.82
N ILE A 121 9.33 7.34 -0.05
CA ILE A 121 8.13 7.18 0.74
C ILE A 121 8.34 7.96 2.06
N PRO A 122 7.46 8.91 2.39
CA PRO A 122 7.55 9.69 3.62
C PRO A 122 7.73 8.81 4.86
N LYS A 123 8.62 9.19 5.78
CA LYS A 123 9.02 8.39 6.95
C LYS A 123 7.85 7.96 7.83
N ASN A 124 6.81 8.79 7.94
CA ASN A 124 5.57 8.42 8.62
C ASN A 124 4.88 7.27 7.90
N ILE A 125 4.65 7.35 6.57
CA ILE A 125 4.12 6.28 5.71
C ILE A 125 4.94 4.99 5.86
N ARG A 126 6.27 5.10 5.82
CA ARG A 126 7.18 3.98 6.03
C ARG A 126 7.00 3.34 7.39
N LYS A 127 6.96 4.15 8.45
CA LYS A 127 6.73 3.70 9.84
C LYS A 127 5.36 3.11 10.04
N TYR A 128 4.35 3.47 9.23
CA TYR A 128 3.07 2.79 9.25
C TYR A 128 3.29 1.36 8.78
N PHE A 129 3.85 1.13 7.58
CA PHE A 129 4.40 -0.18 7.23
C PHE A 129 5.35 -0.68 8.34
N VAL A 130 5.48 -1.94 8.69
CA VAL A 130 6.46 -2.50 9.66
C VAL A 130 6.46 -1.96 11.13
N SER A 131 5.52 -1.11 11.58
CA SER A 131 5.66 -0.26 12.80
C SER A 131 6.11 -0.92 14.12
N LYS A 132 5.94 -2.23 14.34
CA LYS A 132 6.58 -3.01 15.41
C LYS A 132 6.62 -4.49 15.07
N SER A 133 7.52 -4.94 14.19
CA SER A 133 7.44 -6.33 13.72
C SER A 133 8.77 -7.07 13.56
N ILE A 134 8.70 -8.37 13.84
CA ILE A 134 9.65 -9.44 13.49
C ILE A 134 10.13 -9.34 12.03
N LEU A 135 9.32 -8.72 11.16
CA LEU A 135 9.67 -8.48 9.75
C LEU A 135 10.87 -7.54 9.61
N LEU A 136 11.04 -6.53 10.48
CA LEU A 136 12.18 -5.62 10.37
C LEU A 136 13.49 -6.37 10.54
N GLU A 137 13.63 -7.20 11.57
CA GLU A 137 14.82 -8.03 11.75
C GLU A 137 15.06 -8.95 10.54
N SER A 138 14.00 -9.57 10.03
CA SER A 138 14.06 -10.43 8.82
C SER A 138 14.51 -9.66 7.58
N PHE A 139 13.99 -8.43 7.41
CA PHE A 139 14.39 -7.54 6.32
C PHE A 139 15.83 -7.12 6.46
N LEU A 140 16.27 -6.71 7.65
CA LEU A 140 17.66 -6.32 7.89
C LEU A 140 18.61 -7.50 7.61
N LYS A 141 18.24 -8.74 7.96
CA LYS A 141 19.04 -9.94 7.66
C LYS A 141 19.11 -10.25 6.16
N SER A 142 18.02 -10.05 5.42
CA SER A 142 17.90 -10.45 4.00
C SER A 142 17.83 -9.27 3.02
N ALA A 143 18.25 -8.08 3.45
CA ALA A 143 17.99 -6.83 2.73
C ALA A 143 18.54 -6.83 1.30
N GLU A 144 19.79 -7.26 1.11
CA GLU A 144 20.43 -7.30 -0.21
C GLU A 144 19.64 -8.18 -1.18
N ARG A 145 19.13 -9.32 -0.71
CA ARG A 145 18.28 -10.20 -1.51
C ARG A 145 17.00 -9.50 -1.95
N TYR A 146 16.33 -8.80 -1.03
CA TYR A 146 15.11 -8.06 -1.36
C TYR A 146 15.38 -6.92 -2.33
N VAL A 147 16.43 -6.12 -2.10
CA VAL A 147 16.83 -5.01 -2.99
C VAL A 147 17.13 -5.51 -4.40
N GLN A 148 17.90 -6.59 -4.52
CA GLN A 148 18.18 -7.19 -5.83
C GLN A 148 16.92 -7.75 -6.49
N ALA A 149 15.98 -8.30 -5.72
CA ALA A 149 14.73 -8.82 -6.27
C ALA A 149 13.84 -7.70 -6.81
N ILE A 150 13.69 -6.60 -6.09
CA ILE A 150 12.88 -5.45 -6.53
C ILE A 150 13.54 -4.67 -7.68
N GLU A 151 14.88 -4.58 -7.72
CA GLU A 151 15.65 -4.07 -8.88
C GLU A 151 15.44 -4.99 -10.09
N LYS A 152 15.56 -6.31 -9.87
CA LYS A 152 15.15 -7.42 -10.75
C LYS A 152 13.86 -7.14 -11.53
N LYS A 153 12.87 -6.64 -10.80
CA LYS A 153 11.50 -6.43 -11.25
C LYS A 153 11.27 -5.02 -11.83
N GLY A 154 12.31 -4.22 -11.95
CA GLY A 154 12.27 -2.88 -12.53
C GLY A 154 11.52 -1.86 -11.67
N LEU A 155 11.36 -2.11 -10.37
CA LEU A 155 10.66 -1.17 -9.47
C LEU A 155 11.58 -0.13 -8.86
N ILE A 156 12.89 -0.39 -8.89
CA ILE A 156 13.91 0.57 -8.51
C ILE A 156 15.04 0.53 -9.53
N ASP A 157 15.69 1.67 -9.71
CA ASP A 157 16.96 1.76 -10.45
C ASP A 157 18.18 1.58 -9.53
N SER A 158 19.37 1.57 -10.11
CA SER A 158 20.63 1.38 -9.38
C SER A 158 20.93 2.51 -8.39
N SER A 159 20.50 3.74 -8.67
CA SER A 159 20.66 4.87 -7.74
C SER A 159 19.76 4.69 -6.51
N GLN A 160 18.50 4.29 -6.72
CA GLN A 160 17.54 4.03 -5.64
C GLN A 160 17.97 2.82 -4.79
N LYS A 161 18.56 1.80 -5.42
CA LYS A 161 19.18 0.67 -4.73
C LYS A 161 20.25 1.10 -3.74
N GLU A 162 21.15 1.99 -4.13
CA GLU A 162 22.20 2.48 -3.24
C GLU A 162 21.61 3.22 -2.02
N VAL A 163 20.60 4.06 -2.25
CA VAL A 163 19.94 4.78 -1.16
C VAL A 163 19.24 3.82 -0.20
N ILE A 164 18.50 2.83 -0.74
CA ILE A 164 17.82 1.80 0.06
C ILE A 164 18.83 1.00 0.89
N LEU A 165 19.95 0.58 0.30
CA LEU A 165 20.99 -0.16 1.02
C LEU A 165 21.65 0.68 2.12
N ASN A 166 21.81 1.98 1.90
CA ASN A 166 22.30 2.89 2.94
C ASN A 166 21.30 3.06 4.08
N GLU A 167 20.00 3.20 3.78
CA GLU A 167 18.97 3.22 4.83
C GLU A 167 18.94 1.91 5.64
N VAL A 168 19.11 0.76 5.00
CA VAL A 168 19.23 -0.52 5.70
C VAL A 168 20.43 -0.51 6.65
N LYS A 169 21.60 -0.01 6.21
CA LYS A 169 22.80 0.10 7.06
C LYS A 169 22.55 1.01 8.26
N GLU A 170 21.85 2.11 8.08
CA GLU A 170 21.49 3.02 9.18
C GLU A 170 20.55 2.33 10.16
N ALA A 171 19.51 1.66 9.68
CA ALA A 171 18.56 0.94 10.51
C ALA A 171 19.21 -0.17 11.36
N ARG A 172 20.25 -0.84 10.85
CA ARG A 172 21.06 -1.84 11.60
C ARG A 172 21.87 -1.24 12.75
N LYS A 173 22.14 0.07 12.76
CA LYS A 173 22.89 0.73 13.85
C LYS A 173 22.00 1.12 15.02
N THR A 174 20.70 1.26 14.77
CA THR A 174 19.71 1.79 15.72
C THR A 174 18.82 0.72 16.34
N GLY A 175 18.89 -0.53 15.86
CA GLY A 175 18.17 -1.69 16.40
C GLY A 175 19.14 -2.71 16.96
#